data_AF-A0A7U3Q4Z5-F1
#
_entry.id   AF-A0A7U3Q4Z5-F1
#
_cell.length_a   1.000
_cell.length_b   1.000
_cell.length_c   1.000
_cell.angle_alpha   90.00
_cell.angle_beta   90.00
_cell.angle_gamma   90.00
#
_symmetry.space_group_name_H-M   'P 1'
#
loop_
_entity.id
_entity.type
_entity.pdbx_description
1 polymer ?
#
loop_
_entity_poly.entity_id
_entity_poly.type
_entity_poly.pdbx_seq_one_letter_code
_entity_poly.pdbx_strand_id
1 'polypeptide(L)'
;MSRLIYMGFKLLEPYEGKLSRTVLRGESGSNPADLPDKAIASPLMANYILYLYKTMRKFWGEPIVVTQELGDILGNAVIKDSILASSDTICLLDQSKFRRNYEQVAKLLSLDEVEQRKIFTINALDNKSGRGKFKEVYIKRGNTGEVYGVEVSLFQYLTFTTEKPEKTAVESYVARYGSYPAGLEAFVSDLRSSGLGLADFVRQVNAE
;
A
#
# COMPACT_ATOMS: atom_id res chain seq x y z
N MET A 1 -8.17 14.98 30.29
CA MET A 1 -7.45 13.71 30.51
C MET A 1 -7.98 12.70 29.51
N SER A 2 -7.17 12.38 28.50
CA SER A 2 -7.55 11.62 27.31
C SER A 2 -7.84 10.16 27.67
N ARG A 3 -9.07 9.71 27.36
CA ARG A 3 -9.56 8.34 27.54
C ARG A 3 -9.63 7.71 26.14
N LEU A 4 -8.47 7.33 25.60
CA LEU A 4 -8.33 6.65 24.30
C LEU A 4 -7.16 5.65 24.34
N ILE A 5 -7.08 4.90 25.44
CA ILE A 5 -6.23 3.71 25.58
C ILE A 5 -7.19 2.51 25.55
N TYR A 6 -6.85 1.49 24.74
CA TYR A 6 -7.58 0.24 24.46
C TYR A 6 -8.58 0.23 23.28
N MET A 7 -8.07 0.33 22.05
CA MET A 7 -8.55 -0.53 20.96
C MET A 7 -7.66 -1.77 20.93
N GLY A 8 -8.12 -2.82 21.61
CA GLY A 8 -7.39 -4.08 21.78
C GLY A 8 -7.20 -4.81 20.45
N PHE A 9 -6.05 -4.62 19.82
CA PHE A 9 -5.45 -5.66 18.99
C PHE A 9 -4.85 -6.71 19.93
N LYS A 10 -5.60 -7.78 20.20
CA LYS A 10 -5.05 -8.97 20.83
C LYS A 10 -4.17 -9.64 19.76
N LEU A 11 -2.85 -9.65 19.97
CA LEU A 11 -1.92 -10.42 19.19
C LEU A 11 -2.33 -11.90 19.34
N LEU A 12 -2.97 -12.48 18.33
CA LEU A 12 -3.11 -13.93 18.25
C LEU A 12 -1.70 -14.51 18.10
N GLU A 13 -1.44 -15.62 18.79
CA GLU A 13 -0.16 -16.32 18.85
C GLU A 13 0.55 -16.44 17.49
N PRO A 14 1.90 -16.51 17.47
CA PRO A 14 2.67 -16.45 16.24
C PRO A 14 2.24 -17.57 15.29
N TYR A 15 1.53 -17.17 14.23
CA TYR A 15 1.02 -18.09 13.21
C TYR A 15 2.17 -18.48 12.27
N GLU A 16 3.02 -19.40 12.73
CA GLU A 16 4.03 -20.07 11.90
C GLU A 16 3.31 -20.99 10.91
N GLY A 17 3.24 -20.58 9.64
CA GLY A 17 2.78 -21.44 8.55
C GLY A 17 1.61 -20.87 7.75
N LYS A 18 1.86 -19.84 6.95
CA LYS A 18 1.15 -19.65 5.67
C LYS A 18 2.15 -19.29 4.57
N LEU A 19 2.35 -20.25 3.67
CA LEU A 19 3.03 -20.10 2.39
C LEU A 19 2.26 -19.13 1.49
N SER A 20 3.03 -18.27 0.80
CA SER A 20 2.64 -17.43 -0.34
C SER A 20 1.71 -16.23 -0.09
N ARG A 21 2.32 -15.03 -0.03
CA ARG A 21 1.66 -13.77 -0.40
C ARG A 21 1.89 -13.55 -1.90
N THR A 22 0.89 -13.83 -2.75
CA THR A 22 0.97 -13.39 -4.15
C THR A 22 0.61 -11.91 -4.19
N VAL A 23 1.63 -11.05 -4.14
CA VAL A 23 1.47 -9.61 -4.40
C VAL A 23 1.60 -9.41 -5.91
N LEU A 24 0.50 -9.15 -6.60
CA LEU A 24 0.54 -8.71 -8.00
C LEU A 24 0.94 -7.23 -7.99
N ARG A 25 2.22 -6.92 -8.23
CA ARG A 25 2.74 -5.55 -8.34
C ARG A 25 3.56 -5.43 -9.62
N GLY A 26 3.13 -4.56 -10.52
CA GLY A 26 3.97 -4.08 -11.61
C GLY A 26 5.00 -3.07 -11.08
N GLU A 27 6.28 -3.39 -11.19
CA GLU A 27 7.36 -2.41 -11.03
C GLU A 27 7.71 -1.86 -12.42
N SER A 28 7.75 -0.53 -12.55
CA SER A 28 7.88 0.22 -13.82
C SER A 28 9.26 0.11 -14.50
N GLY A 29 9.99 -0.99 -14.30
CA GLY A 29 11.38 -1.16 -14.74
C GLY A 29 11.68 -2.35 -15.65
N SER A 30 10.72 -3.22 -15.97
CA SER A 30 11.01 -4.50 -16.66
C SER A 30 9.98 -4.78 -17.77
N ASN A 31 10.45 -4.88 -19.02
CA ASN A 31 9.78 -5.32 -20.26
C ASN A 31 8.25 -5.11 -20.45
N PRO A 32 7.82 -4.43 -21.54
CA PRO A 32 6.43 -4.03 -21.77
C PRO A 32 5.40 -5.16 -22.05
N ALA A 33 5.82 -6.43 -22.10
CA ALA A 33 4.99 -7.57 -22.47
C ALA A 33 4.48 -8.43 -21.29
N ASP A 34 5.15 -8.42 -20.13
CA ASP A 34 4.89 -9.36 -19.02
C ASP A 34 4.32 -8.70 -17.75
N LEU A 35 3.63 -7.56 -17.89
CA LEU A 35 3.01 -6.88 -16.76
C LEU A 35 1.84 -7.74 -16.19
N PRO A 36 1.80 -8.02 -14.87
CA PRO A 36 0.69 -8.75 -14.25
C PRO A 36 -0.66 -8.03 -14.41
N ASP A 37 -0.65 -6.71 -14.58
CA ASP A 37 -1.86 -5.92 -14.84
C ASP A 37 -2.51 -6.29 -16.17
N LYS A 38 -1.71 -6.46 -17.25
CA LYS A 38 -2.20 -6.98 -18.54
C LYS A 38 -2.63 -8.45 -18.47
N ALA A 39 -2.02 -9.24 -17.58
CA ALA A 39 -2.38 -10.64 -17.39
C ALA A 39 -3.76 -10.80 -16.74
N ILE A 40 -4.13 -9.91 -15.80
CA ILE A 40 -5.44 -9.89 -15.14
C ILE A 40 -6.58 -9.73 -16.16
N ALA A 41 -6.39 -8.93 -17.21
CA ALA A 41 -7.41 -8.68 -18.22
C ALA A 41 -7.73 -9.89 -19.12
N SER A 42 -6.88 -10.93 -19.14
CA SER A 42 -7.10 -12.10 -20.01
C SER A 42 -8.29 -12.96 -19.53
N PRO A 43 -9.14 -13.48 -20.44
CA PRO A 43 -10.28 -14.33 -20.06
C PRO A 43 -9.90 -15.59 -19.28
N LEU A 44 -8.70 -16.14 -19.53
CA LEU A 44 -8.14 -17.28 -18.79
C LEU A 44 -7.80 -16.90 -17.35
N MET A 45 -7.15 -15.75 -17.13
CA MET A 45 -6.80 -15.27 -15.80
C MET A 45 -8.02 -14.84 -14.99
N ALA A 46 -9.05 -14.28 -15.63
CA ALA A 46 -10.30 -13.91 -14.98
C ALA A 46 -10.99 -15.11 -14.29
N ASN A 47 -11.09 -16.23 -14.99
CA ASN A 47 -11.65 -17.46 -14.44
C ASN A 47 -10.78 -18.03 -13.30
N TYR A 48 -9.45 -17.91 -13.43
CA TYR A 48 -8.52 -18.31 -12.39
C TYR A 48 -8.65 -17.45 -11.12
N ILE A 49 -8.77 -16.12 -11.25
CA ILE A 49 -9.01 -15.20 -10.12
C ILE A 49 -10.32 -15.56 -9.42
N LEU A 50 -11.40 -15.80 -10.17
CA LEU A 50 -12.67 -16.23 -9.58
C LEU A 50 -12.55 -17.56 -8.82
N TYR A 51 -11.84 -18.53 -9.38
CA TYR A 51 -11.56 -19.80 -8.71
C TYR A 51 -10.76 -19.59 -7.41
N LEU A 52 -9.73 -18.73 -7.44
CA LEU A 52 -8.94 -18.37 -6.26
C LEU A 52 -9.80 -17.76 -5.17
N TYR A 53 -10.63 -16.77 -5.49
CA TYR A 53 -11.53 -16.12 -4.52
C TYR A 53 -12.48 -17.12 -3.85
N LYS A 54 -13.13 -18.00 -4.64
CA LYS A 54 -14.04 -19.04 -4.12
C LYS A 54 -13.33 -20.06 -3.23
N THR A 55 -12.10 -20.42 -3.59
CA THR A 55 -11.31 -21.42 -2.87
C THR A 55 -10.75 -20.83 -1.57
N MET A 56 -10.14 -19.66 -1.62
CA MET A 56 -9.56 -18.96 -0.47
C MET A 56 -10.59 -18.74 0.64
N ARG A 57 -11.82 -18.34 0.29
CA ARG A 57 -12.90 -18.15 1.26
C ARG A 57 -13.21 -19.42 2.08
N LYS A 58 -13.08 -20.61 1.48
CA LYS A 58 -13.30 -21.91 2.17
C LYS A 58 -12.16 -22.22 3.16
N PHE A 59 -10.98 -21.68 2.93
CA PHE A 59 -9.79 -21.86 3.77
C PHE A 59 -9.48 -20.65 4.65
N TRP A 60 -10.47 -19.79 4.91
CA TRP A 60 -10.32 -18.57 5.73
C TRP A 60 -9.18 -17.68 5.22
N GLY A 61 -8.98 -17.65 3.92
CA GLY A 61 -8.03 -16.79 3.21
C GLY A 61 -8.75 -15.56 2.68
N GLU A 62 -8.08 -14.42 2.75
CA GLU A 62 -8.56 -13.14 2.23
C GLU A 62 -7.70 -12.75 1.01
N PRO A 63 -8.25 -12.80 -0.21
CA PRO A 63 -7.54 -12.34 -1.39
C PRO A 63 -7.47 -10.82 -1.40
N ILE A 64 -6.27 -10.27 -1.64
CA ILE A 64 -6.05 -8.83 -1.79
C ILE A 64 -5.61 -8.58 -3.23
N VAL A 65 -6.31 -7.69 -3.92
CA VAL A 65 -5.96 -7.23 -5.27
C VAL A 65 -5.50 -5.78 -5.17
N VAL A 66 -4.36 -5.49 -5.79
CA VAL A 66 -3.79 -4.15 -5.92
C VAL A 66 -3.66 -3.87 -7.41
N THR A 67 -4.24 -2.77 -7.88
CA THR A 67 -4.15 -2.33 -9.28
C THR A 67 -4.00 -0.82 -9.36
N GLN A 68 -3.31 -0.36 -10.40
CA GLN A 68 -3.27 1.06 -10.79
C GLN A 68 -4.23 1.36 -11.96
N GLU A 69 -4.67 0.32 -12.67
CA GLU A 69 -5.48 0.41 -13.89
C GLU A 69 -6.89 -0.15 -13.64
N LEU A 70 -7.76 0.66 -13.03
CA LEU A 70 -9.15 0.27 -12.76
C LEU A 70 -9.97 -0.02 -14.03
N GLY A 71 -9.54 0.51 -15.18
CA GLY A 71 -10.14 0.25 -16.50
C GLY A 71 -10.09 -1.22 -16.90
N ASP A 72 -9.01 -1.93 -16.55
CA ASP A 72 -8.85 -3.35 -16.90
C ASP A 72 -9.79 -4.24 -16.11
N ILE A 73 -10.11 -3.86 -14.86
CA ILE A 73 -11.14 -4.52 -14.06
C ILE A 73 -12.54 -4.24 -14.66
N LEU A 74 -12.79 -3.00 -15.09
CA LEU A 74 -14.06 -2.59 -15.70
C LEU A 74 -14.32 -3.31 -17.03
N GLY A 75 -13.27 -3.57 -17.81
CA GLY A 75 -13.36 -4.24 -19.11
C GLY A 75 -13.69 -5.73 -19.05
N ASN A 76 -13.61 -6.36 -17.86
CA ASN A 76 -13.84 -7.79 -17.70
C ASN A 76 -15.03 -8.08 -16.76
N ALA A 77 -16.17 -8.46 -17.34
CA ALA A 77 -17.41 -8.71 -16.60
C ALA A 77 -17.27 -9.80 -15.50
N VAL A 78 -16.47 -10.84 -15.75
CA VAL A 78 -16.25 -11.93 -14.78
C VAL A 78 -15.52 -11.41 -13.54
N ILE A 79 -14.50 -10.59 -13.74
CA ILE A 79 -13.68 -10.03 -12.66
C ILE A 79 -14.49 -8.97 -11.90
N LYS A 80 -15.20 -8.10 -12.62
CA LYS A 80 -16.06 -7.07 -12.07
C LYS A 80 -17.03 -7.64 -11.03
N ASP A 81 -17.80 -8.66 -11.41
CA ASP A 81 -18.82 -9.22 -10.51
C ASP A 81 -18.18 -9.97 -9.33
N SER A 82 -17.04 -10.63 -9.56
CA SER A 82 -16.35 -11.45 -8.55
C SER A 82 -15.65 -10.63 -7.48
N ILE A 83 -14.94 -9.56 -7.88
CA ILE A 83 -14.24 -8.68 -6.97
C ILE A 83 -15.24 -7.88 -6.14
N LEU A 84 -16.27 -7.31 -6.77
CA LEU A 84 -17.24 -6.48 -6.06
C LEU A 84 -18.13 -7.24 -5.08
N ALA A 85 -18.62 -8.42 -5.46
CA ALA A 85 -19.48 -9.22 -4.59
C ALA A 85 -18.74 -9.80 -3.38
N SER A 86 -17.40 -9.77 -3.38
CA SER A 86 -16.57 -10.43 -2.36
C SER A 86 -15.69 -9.48 -1.55
N SER A 87 -15.63 -8.18 -1.90
CA SER A 87 -14.72 -7.22 -1.25
C SER A 87 -15.46 -6.41 -0.19
N ASP A 88 -15.37 -6.87 1.06
CA ASP A 88 -15.92 -6.15 2.22
C ASP A 88 -15.08 -4.93 2.62
N THR A 89 -13.82 -4.88 2.18
CA THR A 89 -12.87 -3.79 2.46
C THR A 89 -12.27 -3.24 1.18
N ILE A 90 -12.29 -1.92 1.02
CA ILE A 90 -11.71 -1.21 -0.12
C ILE A 90 -10.77 -0.13 0.39
N CYS A 91 -9.53 -0.14 -0.10
CA CYS A 91 -8.53 0.88 0.19
C CYS A 91 -8.22 1.68 -1.08
N LEU A 92 -8.46 3.00 -1.06
CA LEU A 92 -8.18 3.89 -2.19
C LEU A 92 -7.14 4.93 -1.79
N LEU A 93 -6.08 5.02 -2.57
CA LEU A 93 -5.10 6.11 -2.50
C LEU A 93 -5.61 7.31 -3.33
N ASP A 94 -4.76 8.30 -3.58
CA ASP A 94 -5.10 9.48 -4.38
C ASP A 94 -5.68 9.11 -5.76
N GLN A 95 -6.95 9.49 -5.97
CA GLN A 95 -7.70 9.25 -7.21
C GLN A 95 -7.85 10.51 -8.09
N SER A 96 -7.08 11.58 -7.83
CA SER A 96 -7.18 12.86 -8.56
C SER A 96 -7.04 12.72 -10.08
N LYS A 97 -6.23 11.76 -10.55
CA LYS A 97 -6.05 11.45 -11.98
C LYS A 97 -7.32 10.94 -12.66
N PHE A 98 -8.25 10.35 -11.92
CA PHE A 98 -9.47 9.75 -12.44
C PHE A 98 -10.69 10.68 -12.37
N ARG A 99 -10.52 11.95 -11.96
CA ARG A 99 -11.63 12.92 -11.79
C ARG A 99 -12.62 12.97 -12.96
N ARG A 100 -12.14 12.87 -14.21
CA ARG A 100 -13.01 12.94 -15.41
C ARG A 100 -13.87 11.69 -15.62
N ASN A 101 -13.41 10.52 -15.20
CA ASN A 101 -14.07 9.23 -15.43
C ASN A 101 -14.50 8.54 -14.12
N TYR A 102 -14.56 9.31 -13.02
CA TYR A 102 -14.74 8.74 -11.69
C TYR A 102 -16.12 8.13 -11.48
N GLU A 103 -17.11 8.51 -12.27
CA GLU A 103 -18.48 7.97 -12.19
C GLU A 103 -18.51 6.45 -12.38
N GLN A 104 -17.73 5.93 -13.35
CA GLN A 104 -17.67 4.48 -13.59
C GLN A 104 -16.99 3.74 -12.43
N VAL A 105 -15.95 4.35 -11.86
CA VAL A 105 -15.23 3.82 -10.70
C VAL A 105 -16.10 3.84 -9.45
N ALA A 106 -16.82 4.94 -9.21
CA ALA A 106 -17.72 5.08 -8.09
C ALA A 106 -18.86 4.07 -8.18
N LYS A 107 -19.45 3.88 -9.37
CA LYS A 107 -20.49 2.87 -9.60
C LYS A 107 -19.98 1.46 -9.40
N LEU A 108 -18.75 1.16 -9.86
CA LEU A 108 -18.10 -0.13 -9.65
C LEU A 108 -17.96 -0.38 -8.14
N LEU A 109 -17.30 0.53 -7.42
CA LEU A 109 -16.99 0.36 -6.00
C LEU A 109 -18.16 0.68 -5.05
N SER A 110 -19.37 0.88 -5.60
CA SER A 110 -20.58 1.26 -4.86
C SER A 110 -20.34 2.45 -3.92
N LEU A 111 -19.72 3.51 -4.43
CA LEU A 111 -19.38 4.72 -3.69
C LEU A 111 -20.45 5.80 -3.89
N ASP A 112 -21.06 6.25 -2.79
CA ASP A 112 -22.00 7.37 -2.83
C ASP A 112 -21.28 8.72 -3.00
N GLU A 113 -22.03 9.79 -3.25
CA GLU A 113 -21.43 11.12 -3.42
C GLU A 113 -20.67 11.63 -2.18
N VAL A 114 -21.08 11.20 -0.98
CA VAL A 114 -20.42 11.60 0.27
C VAL A 114 -19.05 10.93 0.34
N GLU A 115 -18.96 9.63 0.06
CA GLU A 115 -17.73 8.86 -0.02
C GLU A 115 -16.79 9.40 -1.10
N GLN A 116 -17.33 9.72 -2.28
CA GLN A 116 -16.55 10.33 -3.36
C GLN A 116 -15.94 11.66 -2.93
N ARG A 117 -16.72 12.53 -2.27
CA ARG A 117 -16.21 13.80 -1.72
C ARG A 117 -15.07 13.58 -0.74
N LYS A 118 -15.18 12.60 0.17
CA LYS A 118 -14.10 12.21 1.10
C LYS A 118 -12.85 11.75 0.35
N ILE A 119 -12.98 10.88 -0.65
CA ILE A 119 -11.82 10.39 -1.41
C ILE A 119 -11.08 11.53 -2.10
N PHE A 120 -11.79 12.54 -2.59
CA PHE A 120 -11.17 13.72 -3.21
C PHE A 120 -10.53 14.71 -2.21
N THR A 121 -10.70 14.52 -0.90
CA THR A 121 -9.94 15.29 0.10
C THR A 121 -8.56 14.72 0.37
N ILE A 122 -8.26 13.51 -0.12
CA ILE A 122 -6.93 12.89 0.02
C ILE A 122 -5.86 13.83 -0.54
N ASN A 123 -4.83 14.11 0.27
CA ASN A 123 -3.73 15.03 0.04
C ASN A 123 -4.13 16.50 -0.22
N ALA A 124 -5.39 16.88 0.03
CA ALA A 124 -5.86 18.25 -0.19
C ALA A 124 -5.58 19.20 0.99
N LEU A 125 -5.36 18.64 2.19
CA LEU A 125 -5.10 19.40 3.41
C LEU A 125 -3.60 19.61 3.63
N ASP A 126 -3.23 20.79 4.14
CA ASP A 126 -1.87 21.04 4.60
C ASP A 126 -1.67 20.53 6.03
N ASN A 127 -1.53 19.20 6.14
CA ASN A 127 -1.37 18.51 7.42
C ASN A 127 -0.03 17.79 7.55
N LYS A 128 0.93 18.09 6.68
CA LYS A 128 2.21 17.35 6.57
C LYS A 128 3.34 18.00 7.38
N SER A 129 3.17 19.24 7.81
CA SER A 129 4.18 19.96 8.60
C SER A 129 4.43 19.26 9.94
N GLY A 130 5.72 19.07 10.29
CA GLY A 130 6.15 18.45 11.54
C GLY A 130 5.89 16.94 11.66
N ARG A 131 5.39 16.29 10.61
CA ARG A 131 5.15 14.84 10.58
C ARG A 131 6.28 14.09 9.90
N GLY A 132 6.42 12.81 10.23
CA GLY A 132 7.28 11.88 9.49
C GLY A 132 6.75 11.57 8.09
N LYS A 133 7.15 10.43 7.52
CA LYS A 133 6.59 9.98 6.23
C LYS A 133 5.09 9.72 6.40
N PHE A 134 4.29 10.67 5.90
CA PHE A 134 2.85 10.73 6.03
C PHE A 134 2.18 10.51 4.69
N LYS A 135 1.20 9.62 4.66
CA LYS A 135 0.34 9.36 3.49
C LYS A 135 -1.12 9.32 3.93
N GLU A 136 -2.03 9.48 2.99
CA GLU A 136 -3.46 9.39 3.25
C GLU A 136 -4.07 8.27 2.40
N VAL A 137 -5.03 7.57 2.98
CA VAL A 137 -5.77 6.48 2.34
C VAL A 137 -7.23 6.53 2.76
N TYR A 138 -8.13 6.38 1.80
CA TYR A 138 -9.52 6.11 2.08
C TYR A 138 -9.70 4.62 2.32
N ILE A 139 -10.34 4.25 3.44
CA ILE A 139 -10.65 2.86 3.75
C ILE A 139 -12.16 2.76 3.98
N LYS A 140 -12.82 1.98 3.12
CA LYS A 140 -14.22 1.57 3.26
C LYS A 140 -14.27 0.16 3.82
N ARG A 141 -15.13 -0.03 4.82
CA ARG A 141 -15.45 -1.34 5.42
C ARG A 141 -16.96 -1.49 5.45
N GLY A 142 -17.47 -2.48 4.72
CA GLY A 142 -18.90 -2.62 4.46
C GLY A 142 -19.47 -1.35 3.81
N ASN A 143 -20.39 -0.68 4.49
CA ASN A 143 -21.14 0.44 3.91
C ASN A 143 -20.54 1.82 4.23
N THR A 144 -19.48 1.90 5.05
CA THR A 144 -18.93 3.18 5.49
C THR A 144 -17.42 3.23 5.28
N GLY A 145 -16.93 4.40 4.85
CA GLY A 145 -15.49 4.65 4.77
C GLY A 145 -15.10 6.06 5.21
N GLU A 146 -13.84 6.17 5.62
CA GLU A 146 -13.21 7.41 6.08
C GLU A 146 -11.80 7.55 5.48
N VAL A 147 -11.28 8.78 5.47
CA VAL A 147 -9.90 9.06 5.10
C VAL A 147 -9.02 8.99 6.35
N TYR A 148 -7.98 8.18 6.28
CA TYR A 148 -7.03 7.97 7.36
C TYR A 148 -5.66 8.52 6.96
N GLY A 149 -5.01 9.20 7.90
CA GLY A 149 -3.60 9.52 7.84
C GLY A 149 -2.77 8.33 8.33
N VAL A 150 -1.81 7.90 7.54
CA VAL A 150 -0.89 6.81 7.84
C VAL A 150 0.50 7.39 8.04
N GLU A 151 1.00 7.22 9.26
CA GLU A 151 2.35 7.56 9.65
C GLU A 151 3.16 6.29 9.86
N VAL A 152 4.29 6.20 9.17
CA VAL A 152 5.18 5.06 9.26
C VAL A 152 6.43 5.48 10.02
N SER A 153 6.87 4.63 10.95
CA SER A 153 8.13 4.86 11.65
C SER A 153 9.29 4.90 10.64
N LEU A 154 10.31 5.71 10.92
CA LEU A 154 11.45 5.81 10.03
C LEU A 154 12.13 4.45 9.80
N PHE A 155 12.20 3.61 10.84
CA PHE A 155 12.72 2.24 10.75
C PHE A 155 11.96 1.39 9.73
N GLN A 156 10.63 1.35 9.84
CA GLN A 156 9.78 0.60 8.90
C GLN A 156 9.88 1.16 7.48
N TYR A 157 9.92 2.49 7.34
CA TYR A 157 10.07 3.12 6.03
C TYR A 157 11.38 2.72 5.35
N LEU A 158 12.51 2.82 6.05
CA LEU A 158 13.83 2.49 5.51
C LEU A 158 14.00 1.00 5.23
N THR A 159 13.35 0.13 6.02
CA THR A 159 13.37 -1.32 5.79
C THR A 159 12.74 -1.71 4.45
N PHE A 160 11.72 -0.98 4.02
CA PHE A 160 10.96 -1.26 2.79
C PHE A 160 11.10 -0.20 1.72
N THR A 161 12.06 0.72 1.85
CA THR A 161 12.24 1.77 0.86
C THR A 161 12.59 1.17 -0.50
N THR A 162 12.01 1.71 -1.56
CA THR A 162 12.34 1.36 -2.95
C THR A 162 13.32 2.35 -3.57
N GLU A 163 13.57 3.48 -2.91
CA GLU A 163 14.41 4.55 -3.42
C GLU A 163 15.88 4.12 -3.41
N LYS A 164 16.49 4.02 -4.60
CA LYS A 164 17.87 3.55 -4.76
C LYS A 164 18.87 4.31 -3.87
N PRO A 165 18.86 5.66 -3.78
CA PRO A 165 19.79 6.37 -2.91
C PRO A 165 19.63 6.01 -1.43
N GLU A 166 18.40 5.83 -0.95
CA GLU A 166 18.13 5.45 0.44
C GLU A 166 18.60 4.02 0.70
N LYS A 167 18.35 3.09 -0.23
CA LYS A 167 18.85 1.70 -0.15
C LYS A 167 20.36 1.64 -0.04
N THR A 168 21.06 2.30 -0.96
CA THR A 168 22.54 2.30 -0.98
C THR A 168 23.11 2.86 0.32
N ALA A 169 22.52 3.92 0.87
CA ALA A 169 22.96 4.50 2.12
C ALA A 169 22.72 3.55 3.32
N VAL A 170 21.57 2.88 3.39
CA VAL A 170 21.30 1.90 4.44
C VAL A 170 22.23 0.68 4.30
N GLU A 171 22.42 0.17 3.08
CA GLU A 171 23.31 -0.95 2.80
C GLU A 171 24.77 -0.67 3.19
N SER A 172 25.25 0.57 3.04
CA SER A 172 26.59 0.96 3.49
C SER A 172 26.75 0.86 5.01
N TYR A 173 25.68 1.14 5.78
CA TYR A 173 25.65 0.93 7.21
C TYR A 173 25.55 -0.57 7.55
N VAL A 174 24.69 -1.32 6.87
CA VAL A 174 24.57 -2.77 7.08
C VAL A 174 25.90 -3.48 6.87
N ALA A 175 26.67 -3.09 5.84
CA ALA A 175 28.01 -3.63 5.60
C ALA A 175 29.00 -3.31 6.73
N ARG A 176 28.91 -2.11 7.33
CA ARG A 176 29.77 -1.67 8.44
C ARG A 176 29.44 -2.35 9.78
N TYR A 177 28.15 -2.58 10.04
CA TYR A 177 27.66 -3.08 11.35
C TYR A 177 27.26 -4.57 11.32
N GLY A 178 27.41 -5.24 10.18
CA GLY A 178 27.31 -6.71 10.04
C GLY A 178 25.91 -7.31 10.02
N SER A 179 24.87 -6.55 10.36
CA SER A 179 23.47 -7.01 10.28
C SER A 179 22.51 -5.88 9.90
N TYR A 180 21.37 -6.24 9.31
CA TYR A 180 20.37 -5.25 8.90
C TYR A 180 19.81 -4.44 10.09
N PRO A 181 19.42 -5.06 11.22
CA PRO A 181 18.95 -4.32 12.39
C PRO A 181 20.01 -3.37 12.96
N ALA A 182 21.24 -3.83 13.16
CA ALA A 182 22.32 -3.01 13.71
C ALA A 182 22.71 -1.85 12.78
N GLY A 183 22.78 -2.10 11.47
CA GLY A 183 23.04 -1.06 10.47
C GLY A 183 21.94 -0.01 10.45
N LEU A 184 20.68 -0.42 10.55
CA LEU A 184 19.55 0.50 10.57
C LEU A 184 19.47 1.32 11.86
N GLU A 185 19.77 0.73 13.02
CA GLU A 185 19.87 1.46 14.30
C GLU A 185 20.96 2.53 14.25
N ALA A 186 22.16 2.17 13.77
CA ALA A 186 23.25 3.11 13.59
C ALA A 186 22.90 4.22 12.59
N PHE A 187 22.32 3.88 11.44
CA PHE A 187 21.88 4.85 10.43
C PHE A 187 20.89 5.87 11.01
N VAL A 188 19.86 5.39 11.73
CA VAL A 188 18.84 6.26 12.31
C VAL A 188 19.41 7.10 13.46
N SER A 189 20.35 6.55 14.24
CA SER A 189 21.06 7.28 15.29
C SER A 189 21.87 8.44 14.72
N ASP A 190 22.66 8.17 13.67
CA ASP A 190 23.50 9.17 13.02
C ASP A 190 22.67 10.25 12.31
N LEU A 191 21.59 9.85 11.63
CA LEU A 191 20.63 10.78 11.03
C LEU A 191 20.07 11.74 12.09
N ARG A 192 19.62 11.22 13.22
CA ARG A 192 19.08 12.06 14.31
C ARG A 192 20.14 13.00 14.89
N SER A 193 21.36 12.51 15.04
CA SER A 193 22.49 13.28 15.56
C SER A 193 22.98 14.36 14.58
N SER A 194 22.82 14.14 13.27
CA SER A 194 23.20 15.08 12.22
C SER A 194 22.30 16.32 12.16
N GLY A 195 21.06 16.24 12.64
CA GLY A 195 20.06 17.29 12.50
C GLY A 195 19.59 17.55 11.07
N LEU A 196 20.03 16.74 10.10
CA LEU A 196 19.68 16.88 8.69
C LEU A 196 18.34 16.21 8.37
N GLY A 197 17.70 16.66 7.30
CA GLY A 197 16.60 15.91 6.69
C GLY A 197 17.11 14.61 6.07
N LEU A 198 16.24 13.59 6.00
CA LEU A 198 16.60 12.27 5.47
C LEU A 198 17.26 12.34 4.08
N ALA A 199 16.73 13.17 3.17
CA ALA A 199 17.27 13.31 1.82
C ALA A 199 18.69 13.90 1.80
N ASP A 200 18.98 14.85 2.69
CA ASP A 200 20.28 15.50 2.79
C ASP A 200 21.31 14.55 3.42
N PHE A 201 20.91 13.86 4.47
CA PHE A 201 21.74 12.85 5.12
C PHE A 201 22.08 11.68 4.19
N VAL A 202 21.10 11.19 3.43
CA VAL A 202 21.32 10.14 2.42
C VAL A 202 22.30 10.59 1.34
N ARG A 203 22.24 11.86 0.92
CA ARG A 203 23.22 12.42 -0.02
C ARG A 203 24.62 12.48 0.57
N GLN A 204 24.75 12.86 1.84
CA GLN A 204 26.02 12.89 2.54
C GLN A 204 26.63 11.48 2.65
N VAL A 205 25.86 10.49 3.15
CA VAL A 205 26.33 9.11 3.33
C VAL A 205 26.77 8.48 2.01
N ASN A 206 26.07 8.75 0.91
CA ASN A 206 26.41 8.20 -0.40
C ASN A 206 27.58 8.93 -1.09
N ALA A 207 28.05 10.05 -0.54
CA ALA A 207 29.21 10.77 -1.05
C ALA A 207 30.53 10.32 -0.39
N GLU A 208 30.44 9.54 0.69
CA GLU A 208 31.56 8.86 1.38
C GLU A 208 31.91 7.53 0.70
#